data_AF-A0A7W4BRW9-F1
#
_entry.id   AF-A0A7W4BRW9-F1
#
_cell.length_a   1.000
_cell.length_b   1.000
_cell.length_c   1.000
_cell.angle_alpha   90.00
_cell.angle_beta   90.00
_cell.angle_gamma   90.00
#
_symmetry.space_group_name_H-M   'P 1'
#
loop_
_entity.id
_entity.type
_entity.pdbx_description
1 polymer ?
#
loop_
_entity_poly.entity_id
_entity_poly.type
_entity_poly.pdbx_seq_one_letter_code
_entity_poly.pdbx_strand_id
1 'polypeptide(L)'
;MKTLLRLSIAAAFVSHVAYAEPTDVEDFSQAYQQYNASVESNNNQDTLKYAQQAYELGQIKFGQDSFDSAKLAINYANAVMVEPKKKNQGRVIEDDATLKAHQLFTSALAVYRENVTDNAIELIDPLIGLAESTTDDKYAKTLLFEAIEIAENSDNELTVAEVKLITFHRLSHTEYYTRTVRTLAFDAYDIYTSKLPEDAIKRVDATYLVGALYETMGKPTQAITNLVEVIKQYRALPYSHPYELRAHALLVKLYEQKGLGDKATEHCIAIGKMTPWSDQQEQTPLFRKPPKYPQSYAQRRKSGWVQVEFTVDENGFVKSPEIIDSKGGTQFEKESIEALSQWRYAPKFVDGKPTEAKSTVQLDFTIG
;
A
#
# COMPACT_ATOMS: atom_id res chain seq x y z
N MET A 1 5.28 -5.58 2.08
CA MET A 1 6.07 -5.95 3.26
C MET A 1 5.77 -4.90 4.31
N LYS A 2 4.74 -5.10 5.14
CA LYS A 2 4.40 -4.17 6.22
C LYS A 2 5.18 -4.62 7.45
N THR A 3 6.34 -4.02 7.70
CA THR A 3 6.94 -4.06 9.04
C THR A 3 6.08 -3.20 9.95
N LEU A 4 5.02 -3.79 10.51
CA LEU A 4 4.50 -3.31 11.79
C LEU A 4 5.67 -3.45 12.75
N LEU A 5 6.11 -2.32 13.30
CA LEU A 5 7.00 -2.32 14.45
C LEU A 5 6.23 -3.04 15.57
N ARG A 6 6.48 -4.34 15.73
CA ARG A 6 6.21 -4.95 17.02
C ARG A 6 7.12 -4.21 17.98
N LEU A 7 6.55 -3.36 18.83
CA LEU A 7 7.20 -2.95 20.07
C LEU A 7 7.54 -4.26 20.77
N SER A 8 8.78 -4.69 20.55
CA SER A 8 9.30 -5.97 21.02
C SER A 8 9.57 -5.74 22.50
N ILE A 9 8.52 -5.77 23.32
CA ILE A 9 8.68 -5.87 24.76
C ILE A 9 9.16 -7.30 24.97
N ALA A 10 10.48 -7.50 24.90
CA ALA A 10 11.13 -8.67 25.46
C ALA A 10 10.95 -8.59 26.98
N ALA A 11 9.76 -8.96 27.47
CA ALA A 11 9.53 -9.16 28.89
C ALA A 11 10.31 -10.43 29.28
N ALA A 12 11.44 -10.24 29.96
CA ALA A 12 12.11 -11.31 30.65
C ALA A 12 11.18 -11.82 31.76
N PHE A 13 10.46 -12.90 31.50
CA PHE A 13 9.67 -13.58 32.52
C PHE A 13 10.64 -14.22 33.53
N VAL A 14 10.77 -13.60 34.70
CA VAL A 14 11.49 -14.20 35.82
C VAL A 14 10.61 -15.34 36.36
N SER A 15 11.07 -16.57 36.19
CA SER A 15 10.44 -17.75 36.74
C SER A 15 10.54 -17.74 38.27
N HIS A 16 9.44 -17.44 38.96
CA HIS A 16 9.26 -17.89 40.33
C HIS A 16 8.81 -19.34 40.30
N VAL A 17 9.65 -20.23 40.82
CA VAL A 17 9.35 -21.65 40.94
C VAL A 17 8.36 -21.82 42.09
N ALA A 18 7.08 -21.95 41.74
CA ALA A 18 6.07 -22.57 42.56
C ALA A 18 5.58 -23.83 41.82
N TYR A 19 5.51 -24.95 42.54
CA TYR A 19 5.07 -26.24 42.00
C TYR A 19 3.70 -26.10 41.29
N ALA A 20 3.66 -26.37 39.99
CA ALA A 20 2.45 -26.40 39.17
C ALA A 20 2.28 -27.79 38.54
N GLU A 21 1.03 -28.20 38.31
CA GLU A 21 0.69 -29.38 37.52
C GLU A 21 1.28 -29.26 36.09
N PRO A 22 1.86 -30.32 35.51
CA PRO A 22 2.93 -30.17 34.51
C PRO A 22 2.50 -30.00 33.04
N THR A 23 1.24 -29.74 32.70
CA THR A 23 0.81 -29.76 31.28
C THR A 23 0.65 -28.38 30.64
N ASP A 24 -0.14 -27.49 31.25
CA ASP A 24 -0.62 -26.28 30.54
C ASP A 24 0.45 -25.18 30.41
N VAL A 25 1.40 -25.12 31.36
CA VAL A 25 2.47 -24.11 31.37
C VAL A 25 3.54 -24.40 30.32
N GLU A 26 3.87 -25.68 30.11
CA GLU A 26 4.81 -26.14 29.10
C GLU A 26 4.21 -25.94 27.69
N ASP A 27 2.91 -26.23 27.55
CA ASP A 27 2.15 -26.04 26.32
C ASP A 27 2.08 -24.55 25.89
N PHE A 28 1.85 -23.62 26.83
CA PHE A 28 1.86 -22.17 26.50
C PHE A 28 3.21 -21.70 25.97
N SER A 29 4.29 -22.02 26.69
CA SER A 29 5.64 -21.55 26.34
C SER A 29 6.05 -22.08 24.96
N GLN A 30 5.71 -23.33 24.65
CA GLN A 30 5.94 -23.90 23.33
C GLN A 30 5.11 -23.18 22.26
N ALA A 31 3.81 -22.96 22.47
CA ALA A 31 2.95 -22.25 21.50
C ALA A 31 3.48 -20.83 21.21
N TYR A 32 3.91 -20.10 22.24
CA TYR A 32 4.46 -18.76 22.09
C TYR A 32 5.82 -18.74 21.36
N GLN A 33 6.69 -19.72 21.60
CA GLN A 33 7.93 -19.88 20.84
C GLN A 33 7.67 -20.18 19.36
N GLN A 34 6.71 -21.06 19.06
CA GLN A 34 6.31 -21.37 17.69
C GLN A 34 5.68 -20.16 17.00
N TYR A 35 4.88 -19.37 17.72
CA TYR A 35 4.39 -18.08 17.23
C TYR A 35 5.55 -17.16 16.83
N ASN A 36 6.53 -16.95 17.71
CA ASN A 36 7.68 -16.08 17.40
C ASN A 36 8.48 -16.60 16.18
N ALA A 37 8.76 -17.90 16.11
CA ALA A 37 9.44 -18.52 14.97
C ALA A 37 8.65 -18.38 13.65
N SER A 38 7.32 -18.52 13.70
CA SER A 38 6.45 -18.36 12.52
C SER A 38 6.44 -16.92 12.00
N VAL A 39 6.61 -15.95 12.91
CA VAL A 39 6.67 -14.53 12.57
C VAL A 39 8.01 -14.19 11.92
N GLU A 40 9.11 -14.67 12.50
CA GLU A 40 10.45 -14.49 11.94
C GLU A 40 10.57 -15.09 10.53
N SER A 41 9.91 -16.23 10.31
CA SER A 41 9.86 -16.89 9.00
C SER A 41 8.81 -16.32 8.04
N ASN A 42 8.05 -15.30 8.43
CA ASN A 42 6.93 -14.71 7.66
C ASN A 42 5.85 -15.74 7.22
N ASN A 43 5.68 -16.82 7.99
CA ASN A 43 4.69 -17.84 7.73
C ASN A 43 3.34 -17.45 8.35
N ASN A 44 2.48 -16.82 7.54
CA ASN A 44 1.20 -16.28 8.02
C ASN A 44 0.23 -17.36 8.51
N GLN A 45 0.26 -18.57 7.91
CA GLN A 45 -0.62 -19.66 8.33
C GLN A 45 -0.25 -20.17 9.73
N ASP A 46 1.04 -20.42 9.95
CA ASP A 46 1.53 -20.83 11.26
C ASP A 46 1.43 -19.70 12.28
N THR A 47 1.65 -18.46 11.87
CA THR A 47 1.45 -17.28 12.73
C THR A 47 0.02 -17.22 13.26
N LEU A 48 -0.97 -17.42 12.41
CA LEU A 48 -2.38 -17.43 12.83
C LEU A 48 -2.67 -18.57 13.81
N LYS A 49 -2.21 -19.79 13.46
CA LYS A 49 -2.40 -20.98 14.28
C LYS A 49 -1.79 -20.82 15.68
N TYR A 50 -0.52 -20.45 15.75
CA TYR A 50 0.20 -20.36 17.02
C TYR A 50 -0.16 -19.11 17.83
N ALA A 51 -0.58 -18.01 17.18
CA ALA A 51 -1.14 -16.87 17.91
C ALA A 51 -2.45 -17.24 18.62
N GLN A 52 -3.32 -18.00 17.95
CA GLN A 52 -4.54 -18.51 18.57
C GLN A 52 -4.22 -19.40 19.78
N GLN A 53 -3.35 -20.40 19.59
CA GLN A 53 -2.98 -21.33 20.67
C GLN A 53 -2.34 -20.61 21.86
N ALA A 54 -1.41 -19.69 21.60
CA ALA A 54 -0.77 -18.90 22.65
C ALA A 54 -1.78 -18.02 23.39
N TYR A 55 -2.76 -17.44 22.69
CA TYR A 55 -3.83 -16.67 23.33
C TYR A 55 -4.72 -17.53 24.22
N GLU A 56 -5.24 -18.66 23.71
CA GLU A 56 -6.12 -19.57 24.46
C GLU A 56 -5.42 -20.12 25.72
N LEU A 57 -4.18 -20.60 25.58
CA LEU A 57 -3.38 -21.09 26.71
C LEU A 57 -2.95 -19.96 27.66
N GLY A 58 -2.68 -18.77 27.12
CA GLY A 58 -2.34 -17.59 27.91
C GLY A 58 -3.49 -17.13 28.80
N GLN A 59 -4.74 -17.19 28.31
CA GLN A 59 -5.91 -16.89 29.11
C GLN A 59 -6.07 -17.84 30.31
N ILE A 60 -5.74 -19.12 30.14
CA ILE A 60 -5.72 -20.11 31.24
C ILE A 60 -4.61 -19.78 32.23
N LYS A 61 -3.40 -19.47 31.72
CA LYS A 61 -2.20 -19.24 32.53
C LYS A 61 -2.20 -17.94 33.33
N PHE A 62 -2.65 -16.85 32.71
CA PHE A 62 -2.55 -15.50 33.28
C PHE A 62 -3.91 -14.94 33.73
N GLY A 63 -5.01 -15.56 33.31
CA GLY A 63 -6.37 -15.03 33.48
C GLY A 63 -6.83 -14.22 32.28
N GLN A 64 -8.13 -14.22 32.01
CA GLN A 64 -8.72 -13.62 30.81
C GLN A 64 -8.51 -12.11 30.72
N ASP A 65 -8.60 -11.41 31.86
CA ASP A 65 -8.49 -9.94 31.95
C ASP A 65 -7.06 -9.46 32.28
N SER A 66 -6.08 -10.36 32.23
CA SER A 66 -4.69 -9.99 32.51
C SER A 66 -4.07 -9.19 31.37
N PHE A 67 -3.11 -8.33 31.73
CA PHE A 67 -2.35 -7.54 30.77
C PHE A 67 -1.59 -8.42 29.76
N ASP A 68 -1.10 -9.59 30.16
CA ASP A 68 -0.43 -10.54 29.26
C ASP A 68 -1.40 -11.24 28.30
N SER A 69 -2.61 -11.60 28.75
CA SER A 69 -3.68 -12.09 27.86
C SER A 69 -4.11 -11.04 26.85
N ALA A 70 -4.16 -9.77 27.22
CA ALA A 70 -4.46 -8.68 26.29
C ALA A 70 -3.39 -8.51 25.19
N LYS A 71 -2.10 -8.62 25.53
CA LYS A 71 -1.02 -8.65 24.53
C LYS A 71 -1.16 -9.81 23.55
N LEU A 72 -1.51 -11.00 24.06
CA LEU A 72 -1.74 -12.18 23.24
C LEU A 72 -2.98 -12.02 22.34
N ALA A 73 -4.02 -11.36 22.83
CA ALA A 73 -5.21 -11.01 22.04
C ALA A 73 -4.85 -10.10 20.86
N ILE A 74 -4.02 -9.06 21.08
CA ILE A 74 -3.49 -8.17 20.02
C ILE A 74 -2.70 -8.98 19.00
N ASN A 75 -1.82 -9.87 19.44
CA ASN A 75 -1.04 -10.74 18.56
C ASN A 75 -1.92 -11.63 17.68
N TYR A 76 -2.98 -12.19 18.26
CA TYR A 76 -3.95 -13.02 17.54
C TYR A 76 -4.79 -12.20 16.56
N ALA A 77 -5.32 -11.06 17.00
CA ALA A 77 -6.10 -10.16 16.15
C ALA A 77 -5.30 -9.68 14.94
N ASN A 78 -4.03 -9.33 15.13
CA ASN A 78 -3.12 -8.97 14.05
C ASN A 78 -2.93 -10.12 13.04
N ALA A 79 -2.77 -11.35 13.52
CA ALA A 79 -2.62 -12.53 12.66
C ALA A 79 -3.90 -12.82 11.85
N VAL A 80 -5.08 -12.64 12.47
CA VAL A 80 -6.39 -12.78 11.82
C VAL A 80 -6.56 -11.77 10.67
N MET A 81 -6.07 -10.53 10.85
CA MET A 81 -6.24 -9.45 9.89
C MET A 81 -5.33 -9.51 8.65
N VAL A 82 -4.34 -10.41 8.60
CA VAL A 82 -3.37 -10.47 7.49
C VAL A 82 -4.05 -10.75 6.15
N GLU A 83 -4.87 -11.80 6.07
CA GLU A 83 -5.50 -12.23 4.82
C GLU A 83 -6.63 -11.28 4.36
N PRO A 84 -7.54 -10.80 5.24
CA PRO A 84 -8.51 -9.76 4.86
C PRO A 84 -7.84 -8.50 4.31
N LYS A 85 -6.80 -7.98 4.97
CA LYS A 85 -6.07 -6.80 4.48
C LYS A 85 -5.44 -7.03 3.11
N LYS A 86 -4.92 -8.23 2.83
CA LYS A 86 -4.38 -8.57 1.49
C LYS A 86 -5.49 -8.61 0.44
N LYS A 87 -6.57 -9.34 0.70
CA LYS A 87 -7.69 -9.53 -0.25
C LYS A 87 -8.36 -8.20 -0.60
N ASN A 88 -8.51 -7.33 0.38
CA ASN A 88 -9.27 -6.08 0.25
C ASN A 88 -8.38 -4.85 -0.02
N GLN A 89 -7.11 -5.06 -0.42
CA GLN A 89 -6.16 -3.98 -0.71
C GLN A 89 -6.02 -2.99 0.47
N GLY A 90 -6.11 -3.48 1.70
CA GLY A 90 -6.05 -2.71 2.93
C GLY A 90 -7.36 -2.03 3.34
N ARG A 91 -8.45 -2.19 2.60
CA ARG A 91 -9.79 -1.73 3.03
C ARG A 91 -10.34 -2.66 4.10
N VAL A 92 -10.98 -2.07 5.10
CA VAL A 92 -11.69 -2.79 6.14
C VAL A 92 -13.10 -3.10 5.63
N ILE A 93 -13.46 -4.38 5.61
CA ILE A 93 -14.81 -4.84 5.26
C ILE A 93 -15.34 -5.69 6.40
N GLU A 94 -16.65 -5.76 6.53
CA GLU A 94 -17.27 -6.62 7.53
C GLU A 94 -17.21 -8.09 7.06
N ASP A 95 -16.35 -8.87 7.70
CA ASP A 95 -16.26 -10.32 7.58
C ASP A 95 -15.94 -10.95 8.94
N ASP A 96 -16.09 -12.27 9.06
CA ASP A 96 -15.91 -13.00 10.32
C ASP A 96 -14.53 -12.76 10.95
N ALA A 97 -13.50 -12.65 10.13
CA ALA A 97 -12.13 -12.40 10.57
C ALA A 97 -12.00 -10.98 11.15
N THR A 98 -12.56 -9.99 10.46
CA THR A 98 -12.53 -8.59 10.87
C THR A 98 -13.34 -8.37 12.14
N LEU A 99 -14.53 -8.98 12.26
CA LEU A 99 -15.34 -8.95 13.48
C LEU A 99 -14.60 -9.58 14.67
N LYS A 100 -13.94 -10.73 14.46
CA LYS A 100 -13.14 -11.39 15.50
C LYS A 100 -11.96 -10.54 15.94
N ALA A 101 -11.23 -9.96 15.00
CA ALA A 101 -10.12 -9.06 15.32
C ALA A 101 -10.61 -7.81 16.07
N HIS A 102 -11.74 -7.23 15.65
CA HIS A 102 -12.36 -6.09 16.32
C HIS A 102 -12.72 -6.41 17.77
N GLN A 103 -13.31 -7.57 18.04
CA GLN A 103 -13.62 -8.02 19.41
C GLN A 103 -12.34 -8.17 20.25
N LEU A 104 -11.32 -8.84 19.72
CA LEU A 104 -10.04 -9.03 20.42
C LEU A 104 -9.35 -7.70 20.75
N PHE A 105 -9.32 -6.75 19.79
CA PHE A 105 -8.76 -5.41 20.04
C PHE A 105 -9.59 -4.60 21.04
N THR A 106 -10.92 -4.72 21.00
CA THR A 106 -11.82 -4.05 21.95
C THR A 106 -11.54 -4.53 23.37
N SER A 107 -11.50 -5.86 23.59
CA SER A 107 -11.19 -6.45 24.89
C SER A 107 -9.78 -6.07 25.36
N ALA A 108 -8.78 -6.11 24.46
CA ALA A 108 -7.42 -5.73 24.81
C ALA A 108 -7.32 -4.25 25.21
N LEU A 109 -7.96 -3.34 24.45
CA LEU A 109 -7.96 -1.92 24.76
C LEU A 109 -8.61 -1.63 26.12
N ALA A 110 -9.67 -2.34 26.47
CA ALA A 110 -10.32 -2.21 27.78
C ALA A 110 -9.35 -2.58 28.92
N VAL A 111 -8.68 -3.73 28.82
CA VAL A 111 -7.66 -4.15 29.80
C VAL A 111 -6.53 -3.13 29.89
N TYR A 112 -6.04 -2.60 28.77
CA TYR A 112 -4.99 -1.59 28.79
C TYR A 112 -5.46 -0.32 29.51
N ARG A 113 -6.63 0.23 29.18
CA ARG A 113 -7.17 1.45 29.81
C ARG A 113 -7.38 1.32 31.33
N GLU A 114 -7.59 0.11 31.83
CA GLU A 114 -7.69 -0.14 33.28
C GLU A 114 -6.33 -0.27 33.98
N ASN A 115 -5.27 -0.61 33.24
CA ASN A 115 -3.98 -0.99 33.81
C ASN A 115 -2.83 -0.03 33.49
N VAL A 116 -3.00 0.90 32.55
CA VAL A 116 -2.00 1.92 32.18
C VAL A 116 -2.61 3.32 32.25
N THR A 117 -1.76 4.35 32.28
CA THR A 117 -2.23 5.74 32.26
C THR A 117 -2.80 6.10 30.88
N ASP A 118 -3.72 7.08 30.84
CA ASP A 118 -4.42 7.50 29.61
C ASP A 118 -3.49 7.92 28.45
N ASN A 119 -2.23 8.27 28.74
CA ASN A 119 -1.23 8.69 27.77
C ASN A 119 -0.09 7.67 27.59
N ALA A 120 -0.26 6.44 28.05
CA ALA A 120 0.76 5.41 27.96
C ALA A 120 0.96 4.95 26.50
N ILE A 121 2.22 4.81 26.07
CA ILE A 121 2.57 4.40 24.70
C ILE A 121 2.00 3.03 24.33
N GLU A 122 1.79 2.18 25.34
CA GLU A 122 1.16 0.87 25.26
C GLU A 122 -0.26 0.91 24.66
N LEU A 123 -0.96 2.05 24.74
CA LEU A 123 -2.30 2.22 24.16
C LEU A 123 -2.29 2.32 22.62
N ILE A 124 -1.16 2.69 22.00
CA ILE A 124 -1.08 2.93 20.55
C ILE A 124 -1.47 1.68 19.76
N ASP A 125 -0.90 0.51 20.10
CA ASP A 125 -1.14 -0.73 19.37
C ASP A 125 -2.61 -1.18 19.37
N PRO A 126 -3.30 -1.27 20.53
CA PRO A 126 -4.72 -1.62 20.55
C PRO A 126 -5.61 -0.54 19.90
N LEU A 127 -5.28 0.75 20.01
CA LEU A 127 -6.02 1.83 19.33
C LEU A 127 -5.93 1.69 17.81
N ILE A 128 -4.72 1.48 17.26
CA ILE A 128 -4.51 1.26 15.84
C ILE A 128 -5.21 -0.02 15.37
N GLY A 129 -5.06 -1.12 16.11
CA GLY A 129 -5.70 -2.39 15.77
C GLY A 129 -7.22 -2.28 15.70
N LEU A 130 -7.82 -1.55 16.65
CA LEU A 130 -9.25 -1.29 16.65
C LEU A 130 -9.68 -0.40 15.47
N ALA A 131 -8.90 0.63 15.15
CA ALA A 131 -9.14 1.50 13.99
C ALA A 131 -9.00 0.76 12.64
N GLU A 132 -8.11 -0.21 12.56
CA GLU A 132 -7.89 -1.05 11.37
C GLU A 132 -8.87 -2.22 11.25
N SER A 133 -9.72 -2.47 12.26
CA SER A 133 -10.72 -3.54 12.26
C SER A 133 -12.16 -3.02 12.29
N THR A 134 -12.39 -1.74 12.56
CA THR A 134 -13.72 -1.13 12.47
C THR A 134 -14.07 -0.66 11.05
N THR A 135 -15.31 -0.91 10.63
CA THR A 135 -15.91 -0.35 9.41
C THR A 135 -16.44 1.07 9.60
N ASP A 136 -16.56 1.55 10.83
CA ASP A 136 -16.91 2.94 11.15
C ASP A 136 -15.66 3.83 11.01
N ASP A 137 -15.57 4.51 9.86
CA ASP A 137 -14.45 5.41 9.55
C ASP A 137 -14.36 6.63 10.49
N LYS A 138 -15.50 7.08 11.06
CA LYS A 138 -15.50 8.18 12.04
C LYS A 138 -14.87 7.72 13.34
N TYR A 139 -15.24 6.53 13.80
CA TYR A 139 -14.67 5.94 15.00
C TYR A 139 -13.18 5.61 14.81
N ALA A 140 -12.80 5.02 13.66
CA ALA A 140 -11.40 4.79 13.29
C ALA A 140 -10.58 6.08 13.35
N LYS A 141 -11.11 7.18 12.81
CA LYS A 141 -10.46 8.49 12.89
C LYS A 141 -10.23 8.92 14.34
N THR A 142 -11.23 8.84 15.20
CA THR A 142 -11.07 9.22 16.62
C THR A 142 -9.93 8.45 17.29
N LEU A 143 -9.91 7.12 17.14
CA LEU A 143 -8.88 6.26 17.71
C LEU A 143 -7.47 6.58 17.17
N LEU A 144 -7.35 6.85 15.87
CA LEU A 144 -6.07 7.15 15.25
C LEU A 144 -5.50 8.50 15.68
N PHE A 145 -6.35 9.52 15.85
CA PHE A 145 -5.90 10.81 16.35
C PHE A 145 -5.53 10.76 17.84
N GLU A 146 -6.21 9.94 18.65
CA GLU A 146 -5.79 9.60 20.02
C GLU A 146 -4.39 8.94 20.00
N ALA A 147 -4.18 7.96 19.12
CA ALA A 147 -2.87 7.31 18.98
C ALA A 147 -1.76 8.29 18.52
N ILE A 148 -2.06 9.25 17.65
CA ILE A 148 -1.10 10.30 17.25
C ILE A 148 -0.73 11.16 18.46
N GLU A 149 -1.71 11.60 19.27
CA GLU A 149 -1.46 12.43 20.44
C GLU A 149 -0.56 11.70 21.45
N ILE A 150 -0.85 10.43 21.73
CA ILE A 150 -0.01 9.59 22.59
C ILE A 150 1.41 9.45 22.01
N ALA A 151 1.53 9.22 20.71
CA ALA A 151 2.83 9.12 20.06
C ALA A 151 3.62 10.43 20.13
N GLU A 152 2.98 11.58 19.88
CA GLU A 152 3.61 12.91 19.91
C GLU A 152 4.06 13.32 21.32
N ASN A 153 3.40 12.79 22.35
CA ASN A 153 3.79 12.95 23.75
C ASN A 153 4.90 11.96 24.20
N SER A 154 5.31 11.05 23.32
CA SER A 154 6.41 10.11 23.58
C SER A 154 7.76 10.66 23.12
N ASP A 155 8.86 10.21 23.71
CA ASP A 155 10.22 10.55 23.28
C ASP A 155 10.67 9.78 22.00
N ASN A 156 9.73 9.23 21.22
CA ASN A 156 10.02 8.37 20.06
C ASN A 156 9.42 8.92 18.76
N GLU A 157 10.20 9.77 18.09
CA GLU A 157 9.81 10.38 16.80
C GLU A 157 9.54 9.33 15.70
N LEU A 158 10.21 8.18 15.71
CA LEU A 158 9.95 7.12 14.72
C LEU A 158 8.57 6.50 14.93
N THR A 159 8.12 6.36 16.17
CA THR A 159 6.74 5.96 16.48
C THR A 159 5.76 7.02 15.98
N VAL A 160 6.02 8.31 16.21
CA VAL A 160 5.19 9.41 15.67
C VAL A 160 5.01 9.28 14.16
N ALA A 161 6.12 9.12 13.42
CA ALA A 161 6.08 8.97 11.97
C ALA A 161 5.28 7.75 11.52
N GLU A 162 5.40 6.63 12.23
CA GLU A 162 4.68 5.39 11.93
C GLU A 162 3.18 5.54 12.14
N VAL A 163 2.76 6.07 13.28
CA VAL A 163 1.33 6.28 13.59
C VAL A 163 0.71 7.28 12.61
N LYS A 164 1.42 8.37 12.28
CA LYS A 164 0.98 9.34 11.25
C LYS A 164 0.78 8.69 9.88
N LEU A 165 1.71 7.83 9.46
CA LEU A 165 1.63 7.15 8.17
C LEU A 165 0.52 6.10 8.13
N ILE A 166 0.33 5.33 9.21
CA ILE A 166 -0.79 4.40 9.37
C ILE A 166 -2.12 5.15 9.28
N THR A 167 -2.23 6.29 9.99
CA THR A 167 -3.41 7.14 9.99
C THR A 167 -3.73 7.68 8.60
N PHE A 168 -2.72 8.16 7.88
CA PHE A 168 -2.87 8.56 6.49
C PHE A 168 -3.43 7.42 5.64
N HIS A 169 -2.85 6.23 5.69
CA HIS A 169 -3.30 5.10 4.89
C HIS A 169 -4.73 4.64 5.20
N ARG A 170 -5.11 4.63 6.48
CA ARG A 170 -6.46 4.22 6.89
C ARG A 170 -7.54 5.22 6.43
N LEU A 171 -7.22 6.51 6.42
CA LEU A 171 -8.18 7.57 6.13
C LEU A 171 -8.14 8.08 4.68
N SER A 172 -7.08 7.84 3.91
CA SER A 172 -6.90 8.39 2.55
C SER A 172 -7.95 7.93 1.53
N HIS A 173 -8.67 6.85 1.83
CA HIS A 173 -9.70 6.28 0.97
C HIS A 173 -11.13 6.46 1.54
N THR A 174 -11.28 7.36 2.51
CA THR A 174 -12.54 7.61 3.24
C THR A 174 -13.00 9.05 3.01
N GLU A 175 -14.22 9.38 3.42
CA GLU A 175 -14.71 10.77 3.43
C GLU A 175 -13.88 11.71 4.35
N TYR A 176 -13.08 11.15 5.26
CA TYR A 176 -12.23 11.90 6.18
C TYR A 176 -10.86 12.28 5.60
N TYR A 177 -10.61 11.97 4.32
CA TYR A 177 -9.41 12.44 3.64
C TYR A 177 -9.43 13.97 3.48
N THR A 178 -8.67 14.64 4.34
CA THR A 178 -8.57 16.11 4.39
C THR A 178 -7.13 16.56 4.16
N ARG A 179 -6.92 17.88 4.05
CA ARG A 179 -5.56 18.45 4.03
C ARG A 179 -4.74 18.02 5.25
N THR A 180 -5.34 17.98 6.44
CA THR A 180 -4.68 17.54 7.67
C THR A 180 -4.22 16.10 7.56
N VAL A 181 -5.10 15.18 7.14
CA VAL A 181 -4.74 13.76 6.93
C VAL A 181 -3.61 13.62 5.92
N ARG A 182 -3.66 14.36 4.81
CA ARG A 182 -2.58 14.37 3.82
C ARG A 182 -1.25 14.89 4.40
N THR A 183 -1.27 15.91 5.26
CA THR A 183 -0.06 16.45 5.91
C THR A 183 0.65 15.39 6.74
N LEU A 184 -0.08 14.45 7.37
CA LEU A 184 0.53 13.37 8.17
C LEU A 184 1.56 12.55 7.37
N ALA A 185 1.34 12.34 6.06
CA ALA A 185 2.30 11.65 5.21
C ALA A 185 3.59 12.46 4.99
N PHE A 186 3.48 13.79 4.90
CA PHE A 186 4.64 14.69 4.78
C PHE A 186 5.40 14.76 6.11
N ASP A 187 4.71 14.89 7.24
CA ASP A 187 5.33 14.89 8.57
C ASP A 187 6.13 13.59 8.81
N ALA A 188 5.52 12.43 8.48
CA ALA A 188 6.19 11.14 8.60
C ALA A 188 7.42 11.05 7.69
N TYR A 189 7.32 11.54 6.45
CA TYR A 189 8.44 11.62 5.51
C TYR A 189 9.58 12.50 6.03
N ASP A 190 9.27 13.67 6.59
CA ASP A 190 10.27 14.58 7.14
C ASP A 190 11.02 13.94 8.32
N ILE A 191 10.29 13.29 9.23
CA ILE A 191 10.89 12.55 10.35
C ILE A 191 11.77 11.41 9.82
N TYR A 192 11.26 10.56 8.91
CA TYR A 192 12.06 9.45 8.38
C TYR A 192 13.30 9.93 7.61
N THR A 193 13.20 11.04 6.88
CA THR A 193 14.34 11.65 6.20
C THR A 193 15.39 12.15 7.19
N SER A 194 14.96 12.68 8.33
CA SER A 194 15.86 13.16 9.38
C SER A 194 16.47 12.04 10.24
N LYS A 195 15.76 10.93 10.45
CA LYS A 195 16.11 9.90 11.45
C LYS A 195 16.65 8.61 10.87
N LEU A 196 16.35 8.31 9.61
CA LEU A 196 16.71 7.03 8.99
C LEU A 196 17.71 7.23 7.83
N PRO A 197 18.61 6.24 7.59
CA PRO A 197 19.47 6.27 6.43
C PRO A 197 18.66 6.21 5.12
N GLU A 198 19.26 6.64 4.00
CA GLU A 198 18.59 6.75 2.70
C GLU A 198 17.97 5.42 2.21
N ASP A 199 18.59 4.30 2.54
CA ASP A 199 18.18 2.95 2.14
C ASP A 199 17.18 2.28 3.10
N ALA A 200 16.83 2.94 4.22
CA ALA A 200 15.84 2.41 5.14
C ALA A 200 14.47 2.31 4.46
N ILE A 201 13.89 1.12 4.41
CA ILE A 201 12.63 0.82 3.72
C ILE A 201 11.51 1.82 4.08
N LYS A 202 11.34 2.14 5.37
CA LYS A 202 10.32 3.11 5.84
C LYS A 202 10.50 4.49 5.19
N ARG A 203 11.75 4.94 5.03
CA ARG A 203 12.07 6.22 4.36
C ARG A 203 11.81 6.12 2.86
N VAL A 204 12.24 5.04 2.20
CA VAL A 204 12.01 4.86 0.75
C VAL A 204 10.51 4.82 0.43
N ASP A 205 9.73 4.09 1.24
CA ASP A 205 8.27 4.00 1.12
C ASP A 205 7.59 5.36 1.31
N ALA A 206 7.99 6.12 2.34
CA ALA A 206 7.46 7.46 2.57
C ALA A 206 7.86 8.44 1.46
N THR A 207 9.08 8.34 0.92
CA THR A 207 9.56 9.16 -0.22
C THR A 207 8.72 8.89 -1.47
N TYR A 208 8.41 7.61 -1.75
CA TYR A 208 7.51 7.24 -2.84
C TYR A 208 6.12 7.82 -2.64
N LEU A 209 5.55 7.67 -1.43
CA LEU A 209 4.23 8.18 -1.12
C LEU A 209 4.16 9.71 -1.32
N VAL A 210 5.13 10.45 -0.78
CA VAL A 210 5.21 11.91 -0.93
C VAL A 210 5.41 12.33 -2.39
N GLY A 211 6.22 11.59 -3.16
CA GLY A 211 6.37 11.80 -4.61
C GLY A 211 5.04 11.64 -5.35
N ALA A 212 4.28 10.59 -5.04
CA ALA A 212 2.93 10.37 -5.60
C ALA A 212 1.95 11.47 -5.15
N LEU A 213 1.98 11.89 -3.88
CA LEU A 213 1.14 13.00 -3.40
C LEU A 213 1.46 14.31 -4.13
N TYR A 214 2.73 14.63 -4.35
CA TYR A 214 3.10 15.81 -5.13
C TYR A 214 2.57 15.77 -6.57
N GLU A 215 2.55 14.58 -7.19
CA GLU A 215 1.93 14.40 -8.51
C GLU A 215 0.45 14.74 -8.48
N THR A 216 -0.31 14.16 -7.54
CA THR A 216 -1.76 14.44 -7.39
C THR A 216 -2.06 15.90 -7.05
N MET A 217 -1.10 16.60 -6.44
CA MET A 217 -1.19 18.01 -6.09
C MET A 217 -0.79 18.96 -7.23
N GLY A 218 -0.45 18.44 -8.42
CA GLY A 218 0.00 19.27 -9.54
C GLY A 218 1.36 19.92 -9.29
N LYS A 219 2.24 19.27 -8.51
CA LYS A 219 3.61 19.72 -8.19
C LYS A 219 4.64 18.82 -8.88
N PRO A 220 4.73 18.86 -10.22
CA PRO A 220 5.50 17.89 -10.99
C PRO A 220 7.00 17.91 -10.68
N THR A 221 7.57 19.07 -10.37
CA THR A 221 9.00 19.17 -10.04
C THR A 221 9.32 18.40 -8.75
N GLN A 222 8.57 18.64 -7.67
CA GLN A 222 8.76 17.92 -6.41
C GLN A 222 8.46 16.42 -6.56
N ALA A 223 7.44 16.06 -7.33
CA ALA A 223 7.11 14.68 -7.62
C ALA A 223 8.28 13.97 -8.32
N ILE A 224 8.83 14.55 -9.40
CA ILE A 224 9.98 14.01 -10.13
C ILE A 224 11.18 13.83 -9.20
N THR A 225 11.51 14.84 -8.39
CA THR A 225 12.66 14.77 -7.47
C THR A 225 12.55 13.58 -6.52
N ASN A 226 11.38 13.40 -5.87
CA ASN A 226 11.17 12.30 -4.93
C ASN A 226 11.18 10.93 -5.64
N LEU A 227 10.51 10.81 -6.78
CA LEU A 227 10.40 9.54 -7.50
C LEU A 227 11.74 9.07 -8.10
N VAL A 228 12.60 9.99 -8.52
CA VAL A 228 13.97 9.66 -8.97
C VAL A 228 14.81 9.15 -7.80
N GLU A 229 14.72 9.79 -6.63
CA GLU A 229 15.44 9.35 -5.43
C GLU A 229 14.99 7.95 -4.99
N VAL A 230 13.69 7.68 -5.05
CA VAL A 230 13.11 6.36 -4.77
C VAL A 230 13.70 5.26 -5.65
N ILE A 231 13.84 5.50 -6.95
CA ILE A 231 14.42 4.51 -7.87
C ILE A 231 15.90 4.27 -7.55
N LYS A 232 16.66 5.32 -7.24
CA LYS A 232 18.07 5.20 -6.83
C LYS A 232 18.19 4.31 -5.59
N GLN A 233 17.31 4.49 -4.60
CA GLN A 233 17.31 3.72 -3.36
C GLN A 233 16.87 2.26 -3.58
N TYR A 234 15.82 2.02 -4.38
CA TYR A 234 15.37 0.64 -4.66
C TYR A 234 16.40 -0.21 -5.39
N ARG A 235 17.15 0.38 -6.32
CA ARG A 235 18.22 -0.35 -7.04
C ARG A 235 19.38 -0.77 -6.15
N ALA A 236 19.53 -0.15 -4.98
CA ALA A 236 20.53 -0.55 -4.00
C ALA A 236 20.06 -1.72 -3.11
N LEU A 237 18.77 -2.04 -3.11
CA LEU A 237 18.23 -3.15 -2.31
C LEU A 237 18.51 -4.50 -2.97
N PRO A 238 18.67 -5.58 -2.18
CA PRO A 238 18.93 -6.92 -2.71
C PRO A 238 17.68 -7.59 -3.33
N TYR A 239 16.55 -6.89 -3.41
CA TYR A 239 15.28 -7.40 -3.94
C TYR A 239 14.50 -6.31 -4.67
N SER A 240 13.63 -6.71 -5.61
CA SER A 240 12.75 -5.78 -6.32
C SER A 240 11.55 -5.38 -5.47
N HIS A 241 11.17 -4.10 -5.50
CA HIS A 241 10.01 -3.59 -4.78
C HIS A 241 8.92 -3.08 -5.75
N PRO A 242 7.62 -3.37 -5.53
CA PRO A 242 6.55 -2.95 -6.45
C PRO A 242 6.44 -1.42 -6.63
N TYR A 243 6.99 -0.62 -5.70
CA TYR A 243 7.01 0.83 -5.85
C TYR A 243 8.04 1.33 -6.86
N GLU A 244 9.08 0.56 -7.21
CA GLU A 244 10.03 0.95 -8.25
C GLU A 244 9.32 1.02 -9.62
N LEU A 245 8.55 -0.01 -9.97
CA LEU A 245 7.77 -0.05 -11.22
C LEU A 245 6.75 1.10 -11.27
N ARG A 246 6.06 1.36 -10.15
CA ARG A 246 5.10 2.48 -10.07
C ARG A 246 5.78 3.84 -10.17
N ALA A 247 6.96 4.02 -9.56
CA ALA A 247 7.72 5.25 -9.65
C ALA A 247 8.15 5.53 -11.09
N HIS A 248 8.64 4.51 -11.81
CA HIS A 248 8.91 4.63 -13.24
C HIS A 248 7.67 5.04 -14.04
N ALA A 249 6.51 4.41 -13.79
CA ALA A 249 5.29 4.72 -14.53
C ALA A 249 4.82 6.17 -14.30
N LEU A 250 4.90 6.66 -13.04
CA LEU A 250 4.61 8.05 -12.71
C LEU A 250 5.60 9.02 -13.39
N LEU A 251 6.89 8.67 -13.46
CA LEU A 251 7.89 9.49 -14.12
C LEU A 251 7.68 9.57 -15.64
N VAL A 252 7.23 8.49 -16.31
CA VAL A 252 6.83 8.56 -17.72
C VAL A 252 5.77 9.63 -17.92
N LYS A 253 4.69 9.57 -17.13
CA LYS A 253 3.61 10.57 -17.18
C LYS A 253 4.12 11.99 -16.94
N LEU A 254 4.92 12.18 -15.88
CA LEU A 254 5.41 13.49 -15.48
C LEU A 254 6.36 14.11 -16.51
N TYR A 255 7.24 13.30 -17.11
CA TYR A 255 8.15 13.79 -18.14
C TYR A 255 7.44 14.09 -19.47
N GLU A 256 6.47 13.27 -19.88
CA GLU A 256 5.61 13.58 -21.03
C GLU A 256 4.87 14.91 -20.86
N GLN A 257 4.27 15.13 -19.70
CA GLN A 257 3.58 16.39 -19.38
C GLN A 257 4.53 17.61 -19.39
N LYS A 258 5.83 17.41 -19.17
CA LYS A 258 6.86 18.45 -19.25
C LYS A 258 7.51 18.57 -20.63
N GLY A 259 7.10 17.79 -21.62
CA GLY A 259 7.71 17.76 -22.95
C GLY A 259 9.12 17.16 -22.96
N LEU A 260 9.46 16.34 -21.96
CA LEU A 260 10.77 15.68 -21.80
C LEU A 260 10.69 14.21 -22.25
N GLY A 261 10.29 14.00 -23.51
CA GLY A 261 9.99 12.66 -24.06
C GLY A 261 11.15 11.66 -23.95
N ASP A 262 12.39 12.10 -24.08
CA ASP A 262 13.57 11.23 -23.96
C ASP A 262 13.70 10.64 -22.55
N LYS A 263 13.46 11.44 -21.51
CA LYS A 263 13.47 10.96 -20.12
C LYS A 263 12.31 10.01 -19.84
N ALA A 264 11.15 10.27 -20.46
CA ALA A 264 10.03 9.33 -20.39
C ALA A 264 10.41 7.98 -21.04
N THR A 265 11.12 8.01 -22.19
CA THR A 265 11.61 6.79 -22.87
C THR A 265 12.51 5.94 -21.98
N GLU A 266 13.45 6.55 -21.26
CA GLU A 266 14.32 5.83 -20.33
C GLU A 266 13.52 5.00 -19.31
N HIS A 267 12.41 5.56 -18.81
CA HIS A 267 11.54 4.87 -17.86
C HIS A 267 10.61 3.84 -18.51
N CYS A 268 10.13 4.08 -19.73
CA CYS A 268 9.40 3.06 -20.50
C CYS A 268 10.26 1.81 -20.68
N ILE A 269 11.51 1.98 -21.11
CA ILE A 269 12.49 0.90 -21.32
C ILE A 269 12.79 0.19 -19.99
N ALA A 270 12.98 0.94 -18.89
CA ALA A 270 13.22 0.36 -17.58
C ALA A 270 12.06 -0.55 -17.14
N ILE A 271 10.81 -0.12 -17.30
CA ILE A 271 9.63 -0.96 -17.00
C ILE A 271 9.58 -2.17 -17.93
N GLY A 272 9.84 -2.00 -19.22
CA GLY A 272 9.87 -3.11 -20.18
C GLY A 272 10.87 -4.19 -19.78
N LYS A 273 12.04 -3.80 -19.27
CA LYS A 273 13.08 -4.73 -18.78
C LYS A 273 12.69 -5.44 -17.48
N MET A 274 11.92 -4.78 -16.61
CA MET A 274 11.45 -5.33 -15.33
C MET A 274 10.22 -6.23 -15.47
N THR A 275 9.47 -6.09 -16.57
CA THR A 275 8.18 -6.77 -16.75
C THR A 275 8.42 -8.19 -17.29
N PRO A 276 7.95 -9.25 -16.60
CA PRO A 276 7.98 -10.60 -17.15
C PRO A 276 6.95 -10.69 -18.28
N TRP A 277 7.42 -10.77 -19.52
CA TRP A 277 6.55 -10.81 -20.70
C TRP A 277 5.92 -12.18 -20.92
N SER A 278 4.62 -12.20 -21.17
CA SER A 278 3.89 -13.36 -21.71
C SER A 278 3.30 -13.00 -23.07
N ASP A 279 3.19 -13.98 -23.99
CA ASP A 279 2.59 -13.76 -25.30
C ASP A 279 1.09 -13.42 -25.23
N GLN A 280 0.44 -13.71 -24.10
CA GLN A 280 -0.95 -13.35 -23.84
C GLN A 280 -1.09 -12.06 -23.02
N GLN A 281 0.01 -11.40 -22.66
CA GLN A 281 -0.03 -10.18 -21.85
C GLN A 281 -0.44 -8.98 -22.69
N GLU A 282 -1.60 -8.40 -22.37
CA GLU A 282 -2.00 -7.11 -22.93
C GLU A 282 -1.10 -5.99 -22.39
N GLN A 283 -0.61 -5.16 -23.31
CA GLN A 283 0.19 -4.00 -22.94
C GLN A 283 -0.71 -2.90 -22.37
N THR A 284 -0.42 -2.48 -21.14
CA THR A 284 -1.07 -1.30 -20.55
C THR A 284 -0.23 -0.04 -20.81
N PRO A 285 -0.82 1.06 -21.32
CA PRO A 285 -0.10 2.30 -21.53
C PRO A 285 0.31 2.95 -20.21
N LEU A 286 1.52 3.50 -20.20
CA LEU A 286 2.16 4.23 -19.11
C LEU A 286 1.76 5.72 -19.12
N PHE A 287 1.52 6.28 -20.31
CA PHE A 287 0.96 7.61 -20.49
C PHE A 287 -0.14 7.55 -21.54
N ARG A 288 -1.28 8.18 -21.24
CA ARG A 288 -2.42 8.31 -22.14
C ARG A 288 -2.76 9.78 -22.30
N LYS A 289 -2.87 10.24 -23.54
CA LYS A 289 -3.57 11.48 -23.88
C LYS A 289 -5.01 11.14 -24.25
N PRO A 290 -6.04 11.67 -23.57
CA PRO A 290 -7.41 11.37 -23.95
C PRO A 290 -7.72 11.93 -25.35
N PRO A 291 -8.49 11.21 -26.19
CA PRO A 291 -8.97 11.76 -27.44
C PRO A 291 -9.90 12.94 -27.20
N LYS A 292 -9.86 13.95 -28.07
CA LYS A 292 -10.78 15.07 -27.96
C LYS A 292 -12.15 14.61 -28.41
N TYR A 293 -13.19 15.04 -27.70
CA TYR A 293 -14.55 14.82 -28.18
C TYR A 293 -14.87 15.83 -29.29
N PRO A 294 -15.20 15.41 -30.52
CA PRO A 294 -15.51 16.35 -31.58
C PRO A 294 -16.73 17.20 -31.23
N GLN A 295 -16.59 18.53 -31.27
CA GLN A 295 -17.65 19.47 -30.87
C GLN A 295 -18.95 19.23 -31.65
N SER A 296 -18.84 18.92 -32.95
CA SER A 296 -20.00 18.65 -33.80
C SER A 296 -20.77 17.39 -33.40
N TYR A 297 -20.08 16.38 -32.84
CA TYR A 297 -20.69 15.14 -32.35
C TYR A 297 -21.28 15.35 -30.97
N ALA A 298 -20.60 16.13 -30.11
CA ALA A 298 -21.09 16.50 -28.79
C ALA A 298 -22.43 17.27 -28.87
N GLN A 299 -22.52 18.27 -29.76
CA GLN A 299 -23.75 19.03 -30.00
C GLN A 299 -24.93 18.16 -30.43
N ARG A 300 -24.65 17.03 -31.09
CA ARG A 300 -25.66 16.07 -31.57
C ARG A 300 -25.85 14.89 -30.62
N ARG A 301 -25.23 14.92 -29.43
CA ARG A 301 -25.23 13.83 -28.45
C ARG A 301 -24.87 12.47 -29.03
N LYS A 302 -24.03 12.45 -30.07
CA LYS A 302 -23.56 11.19 -30.67
C LYS A 302 -22.58 10.53 -29.73
N SER A 303 -22.75 9.24 -29.47
CA SER A 303 -21.80 8.40 -28.74
C SER A 303 -21.31 7.25 -29.64
N GLY A 304 -20.21 6.63 -29.25
CA GLY A 304 -19.55 5.63 -30.08
C GLY A 304 -18.33 5.02 -29.41
N TRP A 305 -17.57 4.25 -30.18
CA TRP A 305 -16.32 3.65 -29.76
C TRP A 305 -15.44 3.40 -30.98
N VAL A 306 -14.13 3.27 -30.78
CA VAL A 306 -13.16 2.97 -31.84
C VAL A 306 -12.19 1.92 -31.32
N GLN A 307 -12.03 0.83 -32.05
CA GLN A 307 -11.01 -0.19 -31.81
C GLN A 307 -9.84 0.04 -32.76
N VAL A 308 -8.63 0.10 -32.20
CA VAL A 308 -7.40 0.41 -32.94
C VAL A 308 -6.36 -0.65 -32.63
N GLU A 309 -5.82 -1.30 -33.68
CA GLU A 309 -4.59 -2.08 -33.62
C GLU A 309 -3.39 -1.15 -33.90
N PHE A 310 -2.30 -1.33 -33.18
CA PHE A 310 -1.08 -0.56 -33.39
C PHE A 310 0.15 -1.37 -32.98
N THR A 311 1.33 -0.87 -33.33
CA THR A 311 2.61 -1.45 -32.90
C THR A 311 3.25 -0.56 -31.85
N VAL A 312 3.74 -1.14 -30.76
CA VAL A 312 4.61 -0.48 -29.79
C VAL A 312 6.05 -0.72 -30.20
N ASP A 313 6.80 0.35 -30.47
CA ASP A 313 8.21 0.27 -30.85
C ASP A 313 9.15 0.02 -29.66
N GLU A 314 10.45 -0.14 -29.92
CA GLU A 314 11.47 -0.42 -28.90
C GLU A 314 11.65 0.69 -27.86
N ASN A 315 11.16 1.89 -28.16
CA ASN A 315 11.19 3.06 -27.28
C ASN A 315 9.83 3.28 -26.58
N GLY A 316 8.86 2.40 -26.81
CA GLY A 316 7.54 2.48 -26.22
C GLY A 316 6.62 3.51 -26.87
N PHE A 317 6.87 3.92 -28.11
CA PHE A 317 5.95 4.76 -28.88
C PHE A 317 4.96 3.92 -29.68
N VAL A 318 3.78 4.48 -29.92
CA VAL A 318 2.77 3.92 -30.82
C VAL A 318 3.16 4.21 -32.28
N LYS A 319 3.16 3.16 -33.11
CA LYS A 319 3.41 3.17 -34.55
C LYS A 319 2.23 2.53 -35.29
N SER A 320 2.00 3.01 -36.51
CA SER A 320 1.02 2.46 -37.46
C SER A 320 -0.35 2.13 -36.82
N PRO A 321 -1.02 3.10 -36.17
CA PRO A 321 -2.36 2.87 -35.65
C PRO A 321 -3.35 2.67 -36.80
N GLU A 322 -4.03 1.54 -36.79
CA GLU A 322 -5.01 1.11 -37.78
C GLU A 322 -6.35 0.81 -37.11
N ILE A 323 -7.43 1.33 -37.68
CA ILE A 323 -8.78 1.12 -37.14
C ILE A 323 -9.26 -0.23 -37.64
N ILE A 324 -9.56 -1.12 -36.69
CA ILE A 324 -10.04 -2.47 -36.98
C ILE A 324 -11.55 -2.58 -36.88
N ASP A 325 -12.19 -1.75 -36.03
CA ASP A 325 -13.64 -1.64 -35.93
C ASP A 325 -14.02 -0.29 -35.27
N SER A 326 -15.22 0.22 -35.57
CA SER A 326 -15.68 1.48 -34.99
C SER A 326 -17.21 1.65 -35.02
N LYS A 327 -17.71 2.48 -34.11
CA LYS A 327 -19.09 2.96 -34.08
C LYS A 327 -19.13 4.45 -33.74
N GLY A 328 -20.05 5.18 -34.36
CA GLY A 328 -20.34 6.59 -34.01
C GLY A 328 -19.80 7.62 -35.01
N GLY A 329 -18.86 7.23 -35.87
CA GLY A 329 -18.48 7.95 -37.09
C GLY A 329 -17.02 8.41 -37.14
N THR A 330 -16.59 8.83 -38.33
CA THR A 330 -15.18 9.09 -38.70
C THR A 330 -14.48 10.19 -37.90
N GLN A 331 -15.20 11.06 -37.19
CA GLN A 331 -14.54 12.03 -36.31
C GLN A 331 -14.01 11.38 -35.04
N PHE A 332 -14.70 10.36 -34.48
CA PHE A 332 -14.16 9.60 -33.35
C PHE A 332 -12.91 8.82 -33.75
N GLU A 333 -12.94 8.22 -34.94
CA GLU A 333 -11.80 7.54 -35.56
C GLU A 333 -10.55 8.44 -35.65
N LYS A 334 -10.72 9.64 -36.21
CA LYS A 334 -9.64 10.62 -36.34
C LYS A 334 -9.05 11.02 -34.99
N GLU A 335 -9.90 11.37 -34.03
CA GLU A 335 -9.45 11.78 -32.69
C GLU A 335 -8.79 10.63 -31.91
N SER A 336 -9.21 9.39 -32.18
CA SER A 336 -8.59 8.19 -31.61
C SER A 336 -7.15 7.99 -32.11
N ILE A 337 -6.92 8.11 -33.43
CA ILE A 337 -5.58 8.02 -34.01
C ILE A 337 -4.69 9.17 -33.50
N GLU A 338 -5.19 10.41 -33.48
CA GLU A 338 -4.44 11.57 -32.98
C GLU A 338 -4.02 11.39 -31.52
N ALA A 339 -4.92 10.87 -30.68
CA ALA A 339 -4.64 10.59 -29.28
C ALA A 339 -3.62 9.47 -29.09
N LEU A 340 -3.84 8.32 -29.75
CA LEU A 340 -3.01 7.12 -29.59
C LEU A 340 -1.56 7.36 -30.03
N SER A 341 -1.33 8.19 -31.05
CA SER A 341 0.02 8.55 -31.49
C SER A 341 0.88 9.21 -30.39
N GLN A 342 0.25 9.70 -29.32
CA GLN A 342 0.91 10.36 -28.18
C GLN A 342 0.95 9.49 -26.93
N TRP A 343 0.49 8.24 -27.01
CA TRP A 343 0.54 7.32 -25.88
C TRP A 343 1.93 6.72 -25.74
N ARG A 344 2.30 6.39 -24.50
CA ARG A 344 3.56 5.70 -24.17
C ARG A 344 3.27 4.35 -23.55
N TYR A 345 4.07 3.36 -23.89
CA TYR A 345 3.97 1.98 -23.42
C TYR A 345 5.33 1.49 -22.91
N ALA A 346 5.32 0.41 -22.12
CA ALA A 346 6.54 -0.37 -21.90
C ALA A 346 6.78 -1.23 -23.16
N PRO A 347 7.96 -1.15 -23.81
CA PRO A 347 8.28 -1.98 -24.96
C PRO A 347 8.42 -3.45 -24.54
N LYS A 348 8.03 -4.38 -25.41
CA LYS A 348 8.22 -5.82 -25.16
C LYS A 348 9.72 -6.13 -25.14
N PHE A 349 10.17 -6.99 -24.23
CA PHE A 349 11.54 -7.49 -24.22
C PHE A 349 11.57 -8.98 -24.58
N VAL A 350 12.42 -9.33 -25.55
CA VAL A 350 12.72 -10.70 -25.95
C VAL A 350 14.24 -10.88 -25.88
N ASP A 351 14.71 -11.90 -25.17
CA ASP A 351 16.15 -12.17 -24.95
C ASP A 351 16.94 -10.94 -24.48
N GLY A 352 16.34 -10.15 -23.60
CA GLY A 352 16.96 -8.95 -23.02
C GLY A 352 17.04 -7.74 -23.96
N LYS A 353 16.44 -7.81 -25.15
CA LYS A 353 16.37 -6.69 -26.11
C LYS A 353 14.94 -6.19 -26.26
N PRO A 354 14.72 -4.87 -26.32
CA PRO A 354 13.41 -4.34 -26.67
C PRO A 354 13.07 -4.77 -28.11
N THR A 355 11.81 -5.11 -28.36
CA THR A 355 11.31 -5.60 -29.63
C THR A 355 9.91 -5.06 -29.86
N GLU A 356 9.59 -4.75 -31.12
CA GLU A 356 8.26 -4.31 -31.50
C GLU A 356 7.19 -5.34 -31.14
N ALA A 357 6.03 -4.87 -30.69
CA ALA A 357 4.89 -5.73 -30.37
C ALA A 357 3.58 -5.09 -30.83
N LYS A 358 2.68 -5.91 -31.40
CA LYS A 358 1.31 -5.48 -31.70
C LYS A 358 0.46 -5.41 -30.44
N SER A 359 -0.43 -4.43 -30.39
CA SER A 359 -1.39 -4.25 -29.32
C SER A 359 -2.70 -3.67 -29.87
N THR A 360 -3.78 -3.83 -29.12
CA THR A 360 -5.11 -3.37 -29.49
C THR A 360 -5.73 -2.62 -28.32
N VAL A 361 -6.49 -1.57 -28.60
CA VAL A 361 -7.25 -0.84 -27.58
C VAL A 361 -8.58 -0.38 -28.12
N GLN A 362 -9.59 -0.32 -27.24
CA GLN A 362 -10.86 0.34 -27.50
C GLN A 362 -10.92 1.69 -26.77
N LEU A 363 -11.35 2.72 -27.50
CA LEU A 363 -11.62 4.06 -26.99
C LEU A 363 -13.12 4.32 -27.06
N ASP A 364 -13.74 4.52 -25.89
CA ASP A 364 -15.17 4.81 -25.80
C ASP A 364 -15.42 6.32 -25.76
N PHE A 365 -16.39 6.77 -26.55
CA PHE A 365 -16.88 8.14 -26.60
C PHE A 365 -18.31 8.17 -26.08
N THR A 366 -18.45 8.52 -24.80
CA THR A 366 -19.74 8.63 -24.12
C THR A 366 -20.04 10.09 -23.79
N ILE A 367 -21.26 10.52 -24.07
CA ILE A 367 -21.79 11.78 -23.54
C ILE A 367 -22.74 11.45 -22.38
N GLY A 368 -22.54 12.11 -21.23
CA GLY A 368 -23.34 11.91 -20.03
C GLY A 368 -24.76 12.47 -20.12
#